data_AF-A0A5C3NHK1-F1
#
_entry.id   AF-A0A5C3NHK1-F1
#
_cell.length_a   1.000
_cell.length_b   1.000
_cell.length_c   1.000
_cell.angle_alpha   90.00
_cell.angle_beta   90.00
_cell.angle_gamma   90.00
#
_symmetry.space_group_name_H-M   'P 1'
#
loop_
_entity.id
_entity.type
_entity.pdbx_description
1 polymer ?
#
loop_
_entity_poly.entity_id
_entity_poly.type
_entity_poly.pdbx_seq_one_letter_code
_entity_poly.pdbx_strand_id
1 'polypeptide(L)'
;MPLHETSSVVDPAALNESPEEFLIFYSSRDEEGKMWCPDCRAVENIIKATFDKEDGPTGLIVYVGQKPEWKSPSNRFRGAPWSVNAIPTIIKRLRGKEVGRLVESEIEEQLSSFAGKAAV
;
A
#
# COMPACT_ATOMS: atom_id res chain seq x y z
N MET A 1 -10.95 -11.38 -7.45
CA MET A 1 -9.72 -10.56 -7.34
C MET A 1 -9.75 -9.84 -6.00
N PRO A 2 -8.91 -10.20 -5.04
CA PRO A 2 -8.93 -9.65 -3.68
C PRO A 2 -8.15 -8.32 -3.55
N LEU A 3 -7.54 -7.82 -4.63
CA LEU A 3 -6.85 -6.53 -4.69
C LEU A 3 -7.82 -5.42 -5.08
N HIS A 4 -8.02 -4.47 -4.17
CA HIS A 4 -8.87 -3.30 -4.34
C HIS A 4 -8.00 -2.05 -4.49
N GLU A 5 -8.44 -1.05 -5.26
CA GLU A 5 -7.79 0.25 -5.33
C GLU A 5 -8.76 1.36 -4.96
N THR A 6 -8.27 2.38 -4.26
CA THR A 6 -9.09 3.52 -3.88
C THR A 6 -9.21 4.46 -5.07
N SER A 7 -10.38 4.58 -5.68
CA SER A 7 -10.58 5.51 -6.80
C SER A 7 -10.49 7.00 -6.40
N SER A 8 -10.54 7.30 -5.09
CA SER A 8 -10.56 8.65 -4.55
C SER A 8 -9.71 8.77 -3.29
N VAL A 9 -9.33 10.00 -2.97
CA VAL A 9 -8.62 10.39 -1.75
C VAL A 9 -9.35 9.84 -0.52
N VAL A 10 -8.82 8.76 0.04
CA VAL A 10 -9.37 8.11 1.23
C VAL A 10 -8.83 8.77 2.49
N ASP A 11 -9.70 8.96 3.47
CA ASP A 11 -9.28 9.38 4.79
C ASP A 11 -8.47 8.28 5.46
N PRO A 12 -7.33 8.62 6.10
CA PRO A 12 -6.51 7.64 6.79
C PRO A 12 -7.28 6.94 7.93
N ALA A 13 -8.30 7.58 8.51
CA ALA A 13 -9.16 6.95 9.49
C ALA A 13 -10.05 5.86 8.88
N ALA A 14 -10.58 6.07 7.67
CA ALA A 14 -11.43 5.10 6.97
C ALA A 14 -10.64 3.83 6.60
N LEU A 15 -9.34 3.95 6.33
CA LEU A 15 -8.45 2.81 6.13
C LEU A 15 -8.36 1.90 7.35
N ASN A 16 -8.58 2.44 8.56
CA ASN A 16 -8.56 1.62 9.77
C ASN A 16 -9.78 0.67 9.84
N GLU A 17 -10.90 1.08 9.24
CA GLU A 17 -12.15 0.31 9.16
C GLU A 17 -12.19 -0.65 7.96
N SER A 18 -11.19 -0.57 7.08
CA SER A 18 -11.13 -1.40 5.89
C SER A 18 -10.91 -2.88 6.27
N PRO A 19 -11.63 -3.84 5.64
CA PRO A 19 -11.51 -5.25 5.95
C PRO A 19 -10.22 -5.89 5.39
N GLU A 20 -9.48 -5.16 4.56
CA GLU A 20 -8.25 -5.65 3.93
C GLU A 20 -7.11 -5.76 4.94
N GLU A 21 -6.39 -6.88 4.87
CA GLU A 21 -5.26 -7.13 5.75
C GLU A 21 -4.01 -6.36 5.32
N PHE A 22 -3.89 -5.99 4.05
CA PHE A 22 -2.73 -5.28 3.53
C PHE A 22 -3.14 -3.92 2.97
N LEU A 23 -2.53 -2.87 3.50
CA LEU A 23 -2.66 -1.51 2.98
C LEU A 23 -1.40 -1.15 2.23
N ILE A 24 -1.54 -0.76 0.97
CA ILE A 24 -0.43 -0.50 0.06
C ILE A 24 -0.50 0.97 -0.34
N PHE A 25 0.42 1.77 0.19
CA PHE A 25 0.50 3.20 -0.10
C PHE A 25 1.37 3.42 -1.34
N TYR A 26 0.72 3.92 -2.40
CA TYR A 26 1.34 4.24 -3.68
C TYR A 26 1.24 5.72 -4.02
N SER A 27 2.14 6.15 -4.90
CA SER A 27 2.04 7.44 -5.59
C SER A 27 0.80 7.48 -6.47
N SER A 28 0.09 8.61 -6.52
CA SER A 28 -0.98 8.78 -7.51
C SER A 28 -0.48 8.62 -8.94
N ARG A 29 -1.41 8.25 -9.82
CA ARG A 29 -1.19 8.26 -11.27
C ARG A 29 -1.10 9.70 -11.77
N ASP A 30 -0.14 9.97 -12.64
CA ASP A 30 0.02 11.24 -13.35
C ASP A 30 -1.00 11.34 -14.52
N GLU A 31 -0.97 12.42 -15.30
CA GLU A 31 -1.85 12.61 -16.48
C GLU A 31 -1.74 11.47 -17.51
N GLU A 32 -0.60 10.78 -17.57
CA GLU A 32 -0.38 9.58 -18.40
C GLU A 32 -1.04 8.30 -17.82
N GLY A 33 -1.67 8.37 -16.66
CA GLY A 33 -2.21 7.20 -15.96
C GLY A 33 -1.15 6.31 -15.31
N LYS A 34 0.11 6.76 -15.26
CA LYS A 34 1.23 6.02 -14.65
C LYS A 34 1.60 6.61 -13.29
N MET A 35 1.98 5.76 -12.35
CA MET A 35 2.54 6.19 -11.07
C MET A 35 3.82 7.01 -11.29
N TRP A 36 3.87 8.22 -10.74
CA TRP A 36 5.03 9.10 -10.93
C TRP A 36 6.29 8.59 -10.22
N CYS A 37 6.14 7.73 -9.20
CA CYS A 37 7.25 7.07 -8.52
C CYS A 37 7.72 5.82 -9.31
N PRO A 38 9.03 5.67 -9.61
CA PRO A 38 9.56 4.48 -10.28
C PRO A 38 9.49 3.23 -9.40
N ASP A 39 9.75 3.36 -8.10
CA ASP A 39 9.76 2.23 -7.16
C ASP A 39 8.37 1.61 -7.02
N CYS A 40 7.32 2.45 -6.91
CA CYS A 40 5.92 1.99 -6.92
C CYS A 40 5.58 1.13 -8.15
N ARG A 41 6.16 1.44 -9.32
CA ARG A 41 5.93 0.66 -10.55
C ARG A 41 6.68 -0.67 -10.52
N ALA A 42 7.87 -0.71 -9.96
CA ALA A 42 8.65 -1.95 -9.80
C ALA A 42 7.90 -2.94 -8.90
N VAL A 43 7.39 -2.47 -7.75
CA VAL A 43 6.66 -3.32 -6.80
C VAL A 43 5.24 -3.68 -7.25
N GLU A 44 4.62 -2.92 -8.16
CA GLU A 44 3.27 -3.20 -8.68
C GLU A 44 3.13 -4.61 -9.24
N ASN A 45 4.12 -5.06 -10.00
CA ASN A 45 4.14 -6.41 -10.56
C ASN A 45 4.22 -7.48 -9.48
N ILE A 46 5.00 -7.25 -8.42
CA ILE A 46 5.18 -8.18 -7.31
C ILE A 46 3.90 -8.26 -6.47
N ILE A 47 3.27 -7.12 -6.21
CA ILE A 47 1.97 -7.04 -5.55
C ILE A 47 0.93 -7.79 -6.38
N LYS A 48 0.78 -7.48 -7.67
CA LYS A 48 -0.18 -8.21 -8.52
C LYS A 48 0.11 -9.72 -8.49
N ALA A 49 1.35 -10.16 -8.67
CA ALA A 49 1.69 -11.59 -8.62
C ALA A 49 1.36 -12.26 -7.27
N THR A 50 1.35 -11.50 -6.18
CA THR A 50 1.12 -12.00 -4.82
C THR A 50 -0.36 -11.98 -4.44
N PHE A 51 -1.04 -10.87 -4.71
CA PHE A 51 -2.43 -10.62 -4.34
C PHE A 51 -3.44 -11.07 -5.41
N ASP A 52 -3.02 -11.31 -6.65
CA ASP A 52 -3.93 -11.81 -7.71
C ASP A 52 -4.28 -13.30 -7.57
N LYS A 53 -3.70 -13.99 -6.58
CA LYS A 53 -4.01 -15.39 -6.28
C LYS A 53 -5.41 -15.51 -5.65
N GLU A 54 -6.17 -16.53 -6.04
CA GLU A 54 -7.54 -16.78 -5.53
C GLU A 54 -7.58 -17.03 -4.01
N ASP A 55 -6.53 -17.64 -3.46
CA ASP A 55 -6.32 -17.86 -2.01
C ASP A 55 -5.37 -16.81 -1.39
N GLY A 56 -5.11 -15.73 -2.12
CA GLY A 56 -4.21 -14.66 -1.68
C GLY A 56 -4.84 -13.79 -0.58
N PRO A 57 -4.03 -13.10 0.22
CA PRO A 57 -4.54 -12.15 1.19
C PRO A 57 -5.26 -10.97 0.50
N THR A 58 -6.14 -10.28 1.23
CA THR A 58 -6.82 -9.08 0.74
C THR A 58 -5.91 -7.85 0.83
N GLY A 59 -5.83 -7.08 -0.25
CA GLY A 59 -4.99 -5.90 -0.34
C GLY A 59 -5.76 -4.68 -0.83
N LEU A 60 -5.49 -3.52 -0.23
CA LEU A 60 -6.05 -2.23 -0.62
C LEU A 60 -4.93 -1.27 -1.03
N ILE A 61 -4.96 -0.85 -2.29
CA ILE A 61 -4.05 0.16 -2.84
C ILE A 61 -4.62 1.56 -2.55
N VAL A 62 -3.84 2.33 -1.81
CA VAL A 62 -4.13 3.69 -1.36
C VAL A 62 -3.22 4.66 -2.09
N TYR A 63 -3.80 5.61 -2.80
CA TYR A 63 -3.02 6.66 -3.46
C TYR A 63 -2.78 7.85 -2.52
N VAL A 64 -1.51 8.19 -2.27
CA VAL A 64 -1.13 9.27 -1.35
C VAL A 64 -1.26 10.68 -1.91
N GLY A 65 -1.61 10.81 -3.19
CA GLY A 65 -1.67 12.07 -3.92
C GLY A 65 -0.52 12.27 -4.91
N GLN A 66 -0.51 13.46 -5.53
CA GLN A 66 0.53 13.85 -6.46
C GLN A 66 1.85 14.17 -5.73
N LYS A 67 2.97 14.15 -6.46
CA LYS A 67 4.32 14.45 -5.93
C LYS A 67 4.40 15.73 -5.05
N PRO A 68 3.80 16.88 -5.41
CA PRO A 68 3.83 18.07 -4.55
C PRO A 68 3.04 17.87 -3.25
N GLU A 69 1.89 17.18 -3.29
CA GLU A 69 1.07 16.89 -2.10
C GLU A 69 1.79 15.93 -1.16
N TRP A 70 2.48 14.92 -1.71
CA TRP A 70 3.28 13.97 -0.94
C TRP A 70 4.49 14.62 -0.26
N LYS A 71 5.15 15.57 -0.94
CA LYS A 71 6.27 16.31 -0.38
C LYS A 71 5.85 17.24 0.76
N SER A 72 4.58 17.63 0.81
CA SER A 72 4.08 18.47 1.89
C SER A 72 4.07 17.70 3.22
N PRO A 73 4.63 18.28 4.31
CA PRO A 73 4.56 17.67 5.64
C PRO A 73 3.12 17.59 6.16
N SER A 74 2.21 18.41 5.62
CA SER A 74 0.78 18.39 5.95
C SER A 74 0.01 17.23 5.28
N ASN A 75 0.71 16.28 4.65
CA ASN A 75 0.05 15.13 4.06
C ASN A 75 -0.58 14.25 5.15
N ARG A 76 -1.85 13.91 4.98
CA ARG A 76 -2.67 13.13 5.93
C ARG A 76 -2.06 11.75 6.24
N PHE A 77 -1.30 11.19 5.31
CA PHE A 77 -0.64 9.89 5.47
C PHE A 77 0.69 9.95 6.22
N ARG A 78 1.36 11.12 6.25
CA ARG A 78 2.61 11.33 7.02
C ARG A 78 2.36 11.45 8.52
N GLY A 79 1.13 11.80 8.91
CA GLY A 79 0.70 11.85 10.31
C GLY A 79 0.21 10.50 10.86
N ALA A 80 -0.15 10.50 12.14
CA ALA A 80 -0.86 9.38 12.75
C ALA A 80 -2.22 9.16 12.06
N PRO A 81 -2.70 7.91 11.92
CA PRO A 81 -2.14 6.69 12.52
C PRO A 81 -1.04 5.99 11.71
N TRP A 82 -0.85 6.32 10.42
CA TRP A 82 -0.01 5.51 9.52
C TRP A 82 1.47 5.91 9.55
N SER A 83 1.76 7.21 9.71
CA SER A 83 3.11 7.76 9.73
C SER A 83 3.97 7.29 8.54
N VAL A 84 3.38 7.30 7.35
CA VAL A 84 4.04 6.90 6.10
C VAL A 84 5.04 8.00 5.74
N ASN A 85 6.33 7.70 5.80
CA ASN A 85 7.39 8.68 5.51
C ASN A 85 8.00 8.52 4.12
N ALA A 86 7.87 7.32 3.54
CA ALA A 86 8.38 6.95 2.24
C ALA A 86 7.32 6.18 1.44
N ILE A 87 7.44 6.18 0.12
CA ILE A 87 6.59 5.39 -0.78
C ILE A 87 7.48 4.65 -1.78
N PRO A 88 7.13 3.43 -2.20
CA PRO A 88 5.98 2.65 -1.77
C PRO A 88 6.10 2.17 -0.31
N THR A 89 4.98 2.07 0.41
CA THR A 89 4.94 1.48 1.77
C THR A 89 3.78 0.50 1.87
N ILE A 90 4.03 -0.68 2.42
CA ILE A 90 3.00 -1.69 2.67
C ILE A 90 2.86 -1.88 4.17
N ILE A 91 1.65 -1.81 4.69
CA ILE A 91 1.33 -2.07 6.08
C ILE A 91 0.45 -3.31 6.13
N LYS A 92 0.92 -4.34 6.84
CA LYS A 92 0.10 -5.52 7.13
C LYS A 92 -0.57 -5.33 8.47
N ARG A 93 -1.85 -5.62 8.47
CA ARG A 93 -2.74 -5.59 9.62
C ARG A 93 -3.39 -6.96 9.76
N LEU A 94 -3.48 -7.42 11.00
CA LEU A 94 -4.19 -8.65 11.34
C LEU A 94 -5.23 -8.29 12.39
N ARG A 95 -6.52 -8.51 12.09
CA ARG A 95 -7.64 -8.18 12.99
C ARG A 95 -7.59 -6.73 13.52
N GLY A 96 -7.32 -5.79 12.61
CA GLY A 96 -7.29 -4.35 12.91
C GLY A 96 -6.01 -3.84 13.57
N LYS A 97 -5.03 -4.70 13.89
CA LYS A 97 -3.74 -4.29 14.46
C LYS A 97 -2.63 -4.39 13.41
N GLU A 98 -1.81 -3.34 13.31
CA GLU A 98 -0.57 -3.39 12.53
C GLU A 98 0.34 -4.50 13.07
N VAL A 99 0.68 -5.47 12.22
CA VAL A 99 1.62 -6.56 12.53
C VAL A 99 2.99 -6.33 11.91
N GLY A 100 3.08 -5.46 10.91
CA GLY A 100 4.34 -5.07 10.32
C GLY A 100 4.16 -4.08 9.17
N ARG A 101 5.26 -3.51 8.72
CA ARG A 101 5.32 -2.63 7.56
C ARG A 101 6.57 -2.91 6.75
N LEU A 102 6.50 -2.71 5.44
CA LEU A 102 7.63 -2.76 4.50
C LEU A 102 7.71 -1.42 3.78
N VAL A 103 8.91 -0.89 3.61
CA VAL A 103 9.13 0.42 2.99
C VAL A 103 10.09 0.28 1.81
N GLU A 104 9.77 0.95 0.70
CA GLU A 104 10.61 1.07 -0.50
C GLU A 104 11.15 -0.29 -0.97
N SER A 105 12.46 -0.51 -0.85
CA SER A 105 13.15 -1.72 -1.33
C SER A 105 12.83 -2.97 -0.50
N GLU A 106 12.39 -2.83 0.76
CA GLU A 106 12.00 -3.98 1.58
C GLU A 106 10.82 -4.74 0.96
N ILE A 107 9.99 -4.05 0.19
CA ILE A 107 8.85 -4.63 -0.50
C ILE A 107 9.33 -5.61 -1.57
N GLU A 108 10.34 -5.26 -2.36
CA GLU A 108 10.81 -6.11 -3.45
C GLU A 108 11.39 -7.43 -2.93
N GLU A 109 12.11 -7.38 -1.80
CA GLU A 109 12.78 -8.55 -1.23
C GLU A 109 11.88 -9.36 -0.29
N GLN A 110 11.08 -8.70 0.54
CA GLN A 110 10.36 -9.35 1.65
C GLN A 110 8.85 -9.53 1.40
N LEU A 111 8.24 -8.87 0.41
CA LEU A 111 6.79 -8.95 0.19
C LEU A 111 6.31 -10.38 0.00
N SER A 112 7.06 -11.19 -0.76
CA SER A 112 6.74 -12.59 -1.00
C SER A 112 6.64 -13.39 0.31
N SER A 113 7.58 -13.18 1.25
CA SER A 113 7.56 -13.80 2.57
C SER A 113 6.51 -13.16 3.51
N PHE A 114 6.25 -11.87 3.34
CA PHE A 114 5.36 -11.09 4.20
C PHE A 114 3.88 -11.38 3.92
N ALA A 115 3.52 -11.52 2.65
CA ALA A 115 2.23 -12.00 2.19
C ALA A 115 2.12 -13.53 2.25
N GLY A 116 3.23 -14.25 2.01
CA GLY A 116 3.28 -15.72 1.92
C GLY A 116 3.21 -16.50 3.24
N LYS A 117 3.03 -15.84 4.40
CA LYS A 117 2.70 -16.53 5.65
C LYS A 117 1.18 -16.68 5.82
N ALA A 118 0.57 -17.42 4.91
CA ALA A 118 -0.55 -18.29 5.27
C ALA A 118 0.08 -19.65 5.57
N ALA A 119 0.67 -19.79 6.77
CA ALA A 119 1.18 -21.07 7.21
C ALA A 119 -0.01 -21.97 7.53
N VAL A 120 -0.15 -23.01 6.69
CA VAL A 120 -0.60 -24.39 6.96
C VAL A 120 -1.52 -24.64 8.16
#